data_AF-A0A356UD50-F1
#
_entry.id   AF-A0A356UD50-F1
#
_cell.length_a   1.000
_cell.length_b   1.000
_cell.length_c   1.000
_cell.angle_alpha   90.00
_cell.angle_beta   90.00
_cell.angle_gamma   90.00
#
_symmetry.space_group_name_H-M   'P 1'
#
loop_
_entity.id
_entity.type
_entity.pdbx_description
1 polymer ?
#
loop_
_entity_poly.entity_id
_entity_poly.type
_entity_poly.pdbx_seq_one_letter_code
_entity_poly.pdbx_strand_id
1 'polypeptide(L)' 'HNVKALREILPAGSELMAVVKANAYGHGDVEIAANLNHIGVSSFAVATIDEGIRLRTHGIKGDILILGYTLPERAV' A
#
# COMPACT_ATOMS: atom_id res chain seq x y z
N HIS A 1 -8.05 -10.98 -9.20
CA HIS A 1 -8.37 -12.30 -8.64
C HIS A 1 -8.00 -12.38 -7.15
N ASN A 2 -6.71 -12.27 -6.79
CA ASN A 2 -6.21 -12.46 -5.42
C ASN A 2 -6.94 -11.63 -4.35
N VAL A 3 -7.18 -10.34 -4.61
CA VAL A 3 -7.93 -9.46 -3.67
C VAL A 3 -9.34 -9.98 -3.40
N LYS A 4 -10.04 -10.47 -4.43
CA LYS A 4 -11.40 -11.02 -4.28
C LYS A 4 -11.38 -12.28 -3.42
N ALA A 5 -10.48 -13.21 -3.72
CA ALA A 5 -10.33 -14.45 -2.95
C ALA A 5 -10.01 -14.17 -1.47
N LEU A 6 -9.16 -13.17 -1.18
CA LEU A 6 -8.88 -12.76 0.19
C LEU A 6 -10.11 -12.12 0.87
N ARG A 7 -10.84 -11.23 0.18
CA ARG A 7 -12.05 -10.62 0.72
C ARG A 7 -13.14 -11.64 1.07
N GLU A 8 -13.24 -12.74 0.31
CA GLU A 8 -14.24 -13.80 0.55
C GLU A 8 -13.99 -14.60 1.84
N ILE A 9 -12.75 -14.67 2.33
CA ILE A 9 -12.39 -15.40 3.56
C ILE A 9 -12.23 -14.50 4.79
N LEU A 10 -12.24 -13.19 4.60
CA LEU A 10 -12.09 -12.24 5.70
C LEU A 10 -13.38 -12.12 6.54
N PRO A 11 -13.27 -12.01 7.88
CA PRO A 11 -14.42 -11.69 8.71
C PRO A 11 -15.05 -10.36 8.30
N ALA A 12 -16.38 -10.25 8.45
CA ALA A 12 -17.10 -9.02 8.19
C ALA A 12 -16.50 -7.83 8.95
N GLY A 13 -16.29 -6.70 8.26
CA GLY A 13 -15.66 -5.50 8.81
C GLY A 13 -14.13 -5.49 8.76
N SER A 14 -13.47 -6.55 8.28
CA SER A 14 -12.02 -6.54 8.06
C SER A 14 -11.67 -5.85 6.75
N GLU A 15 -10.56 -5.12 6.75
CA GLU A 15 -10.01 -4.48 5.55
C GLU A 15 -8.69 -5.11 5.11
N LEU A 16 -8.35 -4.95 3.83
CA LEU A 16 -7.07 -5.37 3.28
C LEU A 16 -6.07 -4.21 3.29
N MET A 17 -4.90 -4.44 3.87
CA MET A 17 -3.73 -3.59 3.69
C MET A 17 -2.74 -4.25 2.74
N ALA A 18 -2.53 -3.65 1.57
CA ALA A 18 -1.59 -4.18 0.58
C ALA A 18 -0.16 -3.73 0.90
N VAL A 19 0.69 -4.69 1.27
CA VAL A 19 2.12 -4.43 1.45
C VAL A 19 2.78 -4.40 0.08
N VAL A 20 3.24 -3.24 -0.36
CA VAL A 20 3.85 -3.01 -1.69
C VAL A 20 5.29 -2.52 -1.62
N LYS A 21 5.97 -2.79 -0.49
CA LYS A 21 7.40 -2.51 -0.30
C LYS A 21 8.28 -3.19 -1.36
N ALA A 22 9.52 -2.70 -1.50
CA ALA A 22 10.52 -3.17 -2.44
C ALA A 22 9.98 -3.22 -3.88
N ASN A 23 9.39 -2.12 -4.33
CA ASN A 23 8.75 -2.01 -5.65
C ASN A 23 7.66 -3.09 -5.88
N ALA A 24 6.76 -3.29 -4.92
CA ALA A 24 5.81 -4.40 -4.86
C ALA A 24 6.48 -5.75 -5.11
N TYR A 25 7.55 -6.05 -4.34
CA TYR A 25 8.32 -7.28 -4.49
C TYR A 25 8.86 -7.47 -5.93
N GLY A 26 9.24 -6.37 -6.59
CA GLY A 26 9.74 -6.36 -7.97
C GLY A 26 8.68 -6.28 -9.08
N HIS A 27 7.39 -6.19 -8.75
CA HIS A 27 6.30 -6.17 -9.74
C HIS A 27 5.94 -4.79 -10.27
N GLY A 28 6.45 -3.71 -9.67
CA GLY A 28 6.03 -2.33 -9.96
C GLY A 28 5.03 -1.83 -8.93
N ASP A 29 5.50 -1.10 -7.92
CA ASP A 29 4.65 -0.62 -6.82
C ASP A 29 3.56 0.36 -7.26
N VAL A 30 3.84 1.30 -8.17
CA VAL A 30 2.89 2.30 -8.64
C VAL A 30 1.77 1.63 -9.43
N GLU A 31 2.11 0.76 -10.38
CA GLU A 31 1.15 0.05 -11.22
C GLU A 31 0.26 -0.88 -10.39
N ILE A 32 0.87 -1.63 -9.47
CA ILE A 32 0.13 -2.52 -8.56
C ILE A 32 -0.74 -1.71 -7.60
N ALA A 33 -0.19 -0.69 -6.93
CA ALA A 33 -0.95 0.12 -5.99
C ALA A 33 -2.11 0.85 -6.68
N ALA A 34 -1.91 1.39 -7.89
CA ALA A 34 -2.97 2.06 -8.65
C ALA A 34 -4.09 1.10 -9.01
N ASN A 35 -3.76 -0.12 -9.46
CA ASN A 35 -4.76 -1.15 -9.76
C ASN A 35 -5.55 -1.54 -8.50
N LEU A 36 -4.84 -1.77 -7.38
CA LEU A 36 -5.44 -2.10 -6.09
C LEU A 36 -6.35 -0.96 -5.58
N ASN A 37 -5.91 0.29 -5.72
CA ASN A 37 -6.68 1.46 -5.32
C ASN A 37 -7.95 1.60 -6.15
N HIS A 38 -7.88 1.35 -7.46
CA HIS A 38 -9.05 1.34 -8.35
C HIS A 38 -10.10 0.28 -7.96
N ILE A 39 -9.68 -0.89 -7.48
CA ILE A 39 -10.59 -1.95 -7.02
C ILE A 39 -10.99 -1.83 -5.53
N GLY A 40 -10.71 -0.67 -4.93
CA GLY A 40 -11.17 -0.29 -3.60
C GLY A 40 -10.29 -0.77 -2.45
N VAL A 41 -9.01 -1.06 -2.67
CA VAL A 41 -8.03 -1.20 -1.58
C VAL A 41 -7.48 0.20 -1.27
N SER A 42 -7.78 0.71 -0.08
CA SER A 42 -7.36 2.06 0.36
C SER A 42 -6.19 2.05 1.34
N SER A 43 -5.77 0.88 1.84
CA SER A 43 -4.71 0.78 2.84
C SER A 43 -3.49 0.11 2.23
N PHE A 44 -2.34 0.77 2.33
CA PHE A 44 -1.06 0.30 1.79
C PHE A 44 0.03 0.33 2.86
N ALA A 45 1.04 -0.52 2.70
CA ALA A 45 2.22 -0.50 3.53
C ALA A 45 3.51 -0.61 2.71
N VAL A 46 4.53 0.14 3.10
CA VAL A 46 5.84 0.23 2.45
C VAL A 46 6.96 0.08 3.48
N ALA A 47 8.20 -0.17 3.05
CA ALA A 47 9.33 -0.31 3.96
C ALA A 47 9.91 1.04 4.38
N THR A 48 9.93 2.03 3.49
CA THR A 48 10.56 3.34 3.75
C THR A 48 9.64 4.50 3.43
N ILE A 49 9.91 5.65 4.03
CA ILE A 49 9.19 6.89 3.71
C ILE A 49 9.35 7.28 2.23
N ASP A 50 10.48 6.99 1.59
CA ASP A 50 10.71 7.29 0.16
C ASP A 50 9.76 6.51 -0.75
N GLU A 51 9.51 5.22 -0.45
CA GLU A 51 8.49 4.42 -1.14
C GLU A 51 7.10 5.02 -0.94
N GLY A 52 6.79 5.47 0.29
CA GLY A 52 5.51 6.11 0.61
C GLY A 52 5.30 7.42 -0.14
N ILE A 53 6.32 8.28 -0.18
CA ILE A 53 6.34 9.52 -0.97
C ILE A 53 6.13 9.19 -2.45
N ARG A 54 6.83 8.18 -2.98
CA ARG A 54 6.69 7.76 -4.39
C ARG A 54 5.26 7.36 -4.73
N LEU A 55 4.58 6.58 -3.89
CA LEU A 55 3.17 6.25 -4.11
C LEU A 55 2.28 7.50 -4.08
N ARG A 56 2.53 8.43 -3.14
CA ARG A 56 1.77 9.70 -3.06
C ARG A 56 1.95 10.58 -4.29
N THR A 57 3.18 10.74 -4.79
CA THR A 57 3.45 11.57 -5.97
C THR A 57 2.80 11.00 -7.23
N HIS A 58 2.57 9.68 -7.28
CA HIS A 58 1.83 9.01 -8.36
C HIS A 58 0.31 8.92 -8.10
N GLY A 59 -0.19 9.61 -7.07
CA GLY A 59 -1.62 9.81 -6.86
C GLY A 59 -2.35 8.71 -6.07
N ILE A 60 -1.63 7.73 -5.49
CA ILE A 60 -2.24 6.68 -4.67
C ILE A 60 -2.93 7.29 -3.43
N LYS A 61 -4.20 6.94 -3.22
CA LYS A 61 -5.08 7.48 -2.17
C LYS A 61 -5.29 6.48 -1.04
N GLY A 62 -5.77 6.99 0.10
CA GLY A 62 -5.98 6.21 1.33
C GLY A 62 -4.72 6.12 2.18
N ASP A 63 -4.66 5.26 3.18
CA ASP A 63 -3.57 5.22 4.15
C ASP A 63 -2.31 4.54 3.60
N ILE A 64 -1.14 5.10 3.92
CA ILE A 64 0.17 4.50 3.61
C ILE A 64 0.95 4.40 4.91
N LEU A 65 1.10 3.18 5.42
CA LEU A 65 1.88 2.88 6.60
C LEU A 65 3.35 2.63 6.24
N ILE A 66 4.25 3.36 6.89
CA ILE A 66 5.69 3.07 6.82
C ILE A 66 6.00 2.03 7.90
N LEU A 67 6.36 0.81 7.50
CA LEU A 67 6.67 -0.29 8.42
C LEU A 67 8.06 -0.16 9.04
N GLY A 68 8.99 0.46 8.32
CA GLY A 68 10.36 0.65 8.75
C GLY A 68 10.55 1.90 9.62
N TYR A 69 11.75 2.02 10.16
CA TYR A 69 12.17 3.21 10.89
C TYR A 69 12.11 4.45 9.99
N THR A 70 11.50 5.52 10.51
CA THR A 70 11.51 6.84 9.90
C THR A 70 12.22 7.79 10.85
N LEU A 71 13.27 8.45 10.34
CA LEU A 71 13.95 9.53 11.07
C LEU A 71 12.93 10.61 11.47
N PRO A 72 12.90 11.09 12.73
CA PRO A 72 11.92 12.08 13.18
C PRO A 72 11.88 13.34 12.30
N GLU A 73 13.01 13.77 11.75
CA GLU A 73 13.12 14.94 10.87
C GLU A 73 12.42 14.74 9.51
N ARG A 74 12.12 13.49 9.14
CA ARG A 74 11.38 13.14 7.94
C ARG A 74 9.89 12.88 8.20
N ALA A 75 9.47 12.78 9.46
CA ALA A 75 8.10 12.46 9.86
C ALA A 75 7.20 13.70 10.06
N VAL A 76 7.69 14.88 9.68
CA VAL A 76 7.03 16.19 9.80
C VAL A 76 6.37 16.65 8.50
#